data_AF-A0A2A4FT88-F1
#
_entry.id   AF-A0A2A4FT88-F1
#
_cell.length_a   1.000
_cell.length_b   1.000
_cell.length_c   1.000
_cell.angle_alpha   90.00
_cell.angle_beta   90.00
_cell.angle_gamma   90.00
#
_symmetry.space_group_name_H-M   'P 1'
#
loop_
_entity.id
_entity.type
_entity.pdbx_description
1 polymer ?
#
loop_
_entity_poly.entity_id
_entity_poly.type
_entity_poly.pdbx_seq_one_letter_code
_entity_poly.pdbx_strand_id
1 'polypeptide(L)'
;MERQPVSSYDRRTIAAVGELPVIVDEADLNGFWSLCTGPFGCLDYELRGGSLTVHGLNMVGGNEDFAFRGRCRLDQGSLSATLHFKRHGQGGDDGTIFGPADADFHVHFMAEAISPHHFEGCFRRLGFADLRIVMKRIGRQNIGPLQI
;
A
#
# COMPACT_ATOMS: atom_id res chain seq x y z
N MET A 1 38.42 -8.10 24.84
CA MET A 1 37.94 -6.99 24.01
C MET A 1 36.64 -7.45 23.37
N GLU A 2 35.54 -7.35 24.10
CA GLU A 2 34.21 -7.78 23.67
C GLU A 2 33.59 -6.72 22.75
N ARG A 3 33.09 -7.14 21.59
CA ARG A 3 32.34 -6.27 20.67
C ARG A 3 30.87 -6.24 21.12
N GLN A 4 30.38 -5.08 21.53
CA GLN A 4 28.95 -4.83 21.71
C GLN A 4 28.23 -4.89 20.35
N PRO A 5 27.02 -5.48 20.28
CA PRO A 5 26.22 -5.50 19.06
C PRO A 5 25.60 -4.14 18.81
N VAL A 6 25.59 -3.74 17.53
CA VAL A 6 25.05 -2.46 17.06
C VAL A 6 23.53 -2.46 17.24
N SER A 7 23.08 -1.48 18.03
CA SER A 7 21.69 -1.23 18.41
C SER A 7 20.75 -1.14 17.21
N SER A 8 19.58 -1.77 17.37
CA SER A 8 18.40 -1.68 16.52
C SER A 8 18.08 -0.24 16.11
N TYR A 9 17.90 -0.03 14.81
CA TYR A 9 17.32 1.19 14.26
C TYR A 9 15.93 1.41 14.88
N ASP A 10 15.84 2.47 15.69
CA ASP A 10 14.63 3.02 16.29
C ASP A 10 13.70 3.52 15.16
N ARG A 11 12.71 2.71 14.78
CA ARG A 11 11.59 3.12 13.92
C ARG A 11 10.65 3.99 14.74
N ARG A 12 10.98 5.27 14.89
CA ARG A 12 9.98 6.26 15.30
C ARG A 12 9.09 6.54 14.11
N THR A 13 7.88 6.01 14.16
CA THR A 13 6.71 6.60 13.53
C THR A 13 6.77 8.10 13.76
N ILE A 14 6.91 8.89 12.70
CA ILE A 14 6.83 10.35 12.81
C ILE A 14 5.33 10.67 12.98
N ALA A 15 4.84 10.52 14.20
CA ALA A 15 3.62 11.19 14.60
C ALA A 15 3.89 12.69 14.49
N ALA A 16 3.07 13.39 13.71
CA ALA A 16 3.03 14.85 13.78
C ALA A 16 2.89 15.25 15.26
N VAL A 17 3.78 16.12 15.73
CA VAL A 17 3.85 16.53 17.14
C VAL A 17 2.48 17.04 17.60
N GLY A 18 1.79 16.25 18.44
CA GLY A 18 0.57 16.68 19.12
C GLY A 18 -0.70 15.84 18.88
N GLU A 19 -0.69 14.87 17.95
CA GLU A 19 -1.86 14.02 17.72
C GLU A 19 -1.72 12.68 18.44
N LEU A 20 -2.76 12.29 19.20
CA LEU A 20 -2.87 10.95 19.77
C LEU A 20 -2.73 9.92 18.63
N PRO A 21 -2.01 8.80 18.83
CA PRO A 21 -1.86 7.79 17.79
C PRO A 21 -3.25 7.32 17.36
N VAL A 22 -3.56 7.49 16.08
CA VAL A 22 -4.80 6.99 15.49
C VAL A 22 -4.70 5.47 15.47
N ILE A 23 -5.48 4.82 16.33
CA ILE A 23 -5.59 3.36 16.34
C ILE A 23 -6.55 2.99 15.22
N VAL A 24 -6.01 2.43 14.15
CA VAL A 24 -6.78 1.80 13.07
C VAL A 24 -6.88 0.32 13.40
N ASP A 25 -8.07 -0.26 13.29
CA ASP A 25 -8.31 -1.70 13.44
C ASP A 25 -8.58 -2.38 12.08
N GLU A 26 -8.77 -3.70 12.08
CA GLU A 26 -9.04 -4.46 10.85
C GLU A 26 -10.38 -4.07 10.19
N ALA A 27 -11.39 -3.70 10.99
CA ALA A 27 -12.68 -3.25 10.47
C ALA A 27 -12.53 -1.90 9.73
N ASP A 28 -11.65 -1.04 10.22
CA ASP A 28 -11.22 0.20 9.57
C ASP A 28 -10.32 -0.03 8.34
N LEU A 29 -9.95 -1.26 7.98
CA LEU A 29 -9.32 -1.53 6.69
C LEU A 29 -10.35 -1.95 5.63
N ASN A 30 -11.40 -2.67 6.06
CA ASN A 30 -12.40 -3.27 5.15
C ASN A 30 -13.13 -2.26 4.29
N GLY A 31 -13.15 -2.48 2.97
CA GLY A 31 -13.87 -1.63 2.03
C GLY A 31 -13.15 -1.40 0.71
N PHE A 32 -13.60 -0.37 0.01
CA PHE A 32 -13.14 0.01 -1.30
C PHE A 32 -12.28 1.27 -1.21
N TRP A 33 -11.14 1.23 -1.90
CA TRP A 33 -10.11 2.23 -1.86
C TRP A 33 -9.72 2.63 -3.30
N SER A 34 -9.59 3.92 -3.54
CA SER A 34 -8.85 4.42 -4.70
C SER A 34 -7.37 4.46 -4.36
N LEU A 35 -6.53 4.23 -5.37
CA LEU A 35 -5.07 4.31 -5.27
C LEU A 35 -4.58 5.34 -6.27
N CYS A 36 -3.62 6.14 -5.84
CA CYS A 36 -2.77 6.94 -6.71
C CYS A 36 -1.31 6.56 -6.43
N THR A 37 -0.56 6.28 -7.48
CA THR A 37 0.83 5.79 -7.37
C THR A 37 1.75 6.52 -8.33
N GLY A 38 2.96 6.83 -7.91
CA GLY A 38 3.96 7.45 -8.78
C GLY A 38 5.30 7.67 -8.07
N PRO A 39 6.33 8.12 -8.81
CA PRO A 39 7.61 8.47 -8.23
C PRO A 39 7.49 9.58 -7.17
N PHE A 40 8.37 9.58 -6.18
CA PHE A 40 8.44 10.68 -5.23
C PHE A 40 8.77 12.01 -5.95
N GLY A 41 8.00 13.05 -5.66
CA GLY A 41 8.17 14.37 -6.27
C GLY A 41 7.60 14.53 -7.69
N CYS A 42 6.89 13.52 -8.21
CA CYS A 42 6.20 13.65 -9.50
C CYS A 42 5.00 14.60 -9.42
N LEU A 43 4.62 15.17 -10.55
CA LEU A 43 3.43 15.98 -10.70
C LEU A 43 2.17 15.11 -10.64
N ASP A 44 1.03 15.71 -10.28
CA ASP A 44 -0.22 14.96 -10.08
C ASP A 44 -0.67 14.20 -11.34
N TYR A 45 -0.40 14.72 -12.55
CA TYR A 45 -0.76 14.04 -13.80
C TYR A 45 0.11 12.82 -14.11
N GLU A 46 1.25 12.66 -13.42
CA GLU A 46 2.15 11.51 -13.56
C GLU A 46 1.72 10.35 -12.65
N LEU A 47 0.76 10.60 -11.75
CA LEU A 47 0.20 9.57 -10.89
C LEU A 47 -0.68 8.61 -11.69
N ARG A 48 -0.43 7.31 -11.52
CA ARG A 48 -1.30 6.25 -12.04
C ARG A 48 -2.38 5.93 -11.02
N GLY A 49 -3.63 5.96 -11.49
CA GLY A 49 -4.80 5.60 -10.72
C GLY A 49 -5.04 4.09 -10.66
N GLY A 50 -5.65 3.62 -9.59
CA GLY A 50 -6.07 2.23 -9.42
C GLY A 50 -7.17 2.08 -8.38
N SER A 51 -7.61 0.83 -8.17
CA SER A 51 -8.59 0.47 -7.16
C SER A 51 -8.13 -0.72 -6.33
N LEU A 52 -8.55 -0.78 -5.08
CA LEU A 52 -8.25 -1.85 -4.14
C LEU A 52 -9.48 -2.12 -3.28
N THR A 53 -9.80 -3.40 -3.13
CA THR A 53 -10.74 -3.91 -2.13
C THR A 53 -9.95 -4.60 -1.04
N VAL A 54 -10.32 -4.31 0.21
CA VAL A 54 -9.77 -4.97 1.39
C VAL A 54 -10.90 -5.72 2.10
N HIS A 55 -10.69 -7.01 2.36
CA HIS A 55 -11.61 -7.85 3.11
C HIS A 55 -10.85 -8.74 4.10
N GLY A 56 -11.05 -8.44 5.39
CA GLY A 56 -10.15 -8.82 6.46
C GLY A 56 -8.72 -8.39 6.13
N LEU A 57 -7.78 -9.34 6.24
CA LEU A 57 -6.38 -9.13 5.85
C LEU A 57 -6.08 -9.36 4.37
N ASN A 58 -7.08 -9.59 3.51
CA ASN A 58 -6.87 -9.84 2.09
C ASN A 58 -7.03 -8.54 1.29
N MET A 59 -6.13 -8.33 0.34
CA MET A 59 -6.09 -7.18 -0.55
C MET A 59 -6.20 -7.66 -1.99
N VAL A 60 -7.13 -7.11 -2.77
CA VAL A 60 -7.30 -7.40 -4.20
C VAL A 60 -7.61 -6.11 -4.93
N GLY A 61 -6.93 -5.84 -6.03
CA GLY A 61 -7.12 -4.62 -6.78
C GLY A 61 -6.48 -4.65 -8.15
N GLY A 62 -6.40 -3.49 -8.77
CA GLY A 62 -5.76 -3.33 -10.06
C GLY A 62 -5.83 -1.92 -10.60
N ASN A 63 -5.15 -1.74 -11.73
CA ASN A 63 -5.21 -0.57 -12.60
C ASN A 63 -5.25 -1.03 -14.07
N GLU A 64 -5.04 -0.10 -15.00
CA GLU A 64 -5.02 -0.38 -16.45
C GLU A 64 -4.01 -1.45 -16.87
N ASP A 65 -2.89 -1.57 -16.15
CA ASP A 65 -1.79 -2.45 -16.51
C ASP A 65 -1.76 -3.76 -15.71
N PHE A 66 -2.13 -3.69 -14.43
CA PHE A 66 -1.91 -4.76 -13.45
C PHE A 66 -3.17 -5.11 -12.68
N ALA A 67 -3.31 -6.41 -12.42
CA ALA A 67 -4.10 -6.93 -11.33
C ALA A 67 -3.15 -7.26 -10.19
N PHE A 68 -3.52 -6.95 -8.95
CA PHE A 68 -2.71 -7.30 -7.79
C PHE A 68 -3.54 -7.93 -6.68
N ARG A 69 -2.91 -8.87 -5.98
CA ARG A 69 -3.50 -9.57 -4.83
C ARG A 69 -2.44 -9.79 -3.76
N GLY A 70 -2.83 -9.71 -2.50
CA GLY A 70 -1.94 -10.07 -1.42
C GLY A 70 -2.61 -10.05 -0.06
N ARG A 71 -1.77 -9.99 0.97
CA ARG A 71 -2.21 -9.91 2.36
C ARG A 71 -1.55 -8.73 3.04
N CYS A 72 -2.33 -8.04 3.88
CA CYS A 72 -1.81 -7.05 4.78
C CYS A 72 -1.59 -7.62 6.19
N ARG A 73 -0.81 -6.86 6.96
CA ARG A 73 -0.63 -7.01 8.39
C ARG A 73 -0.78 -5.63 9.00
N LEU A 74 -1.55 -5.56 10.08
CA LEU A 74 -1.73 -4.38 10.91
C LEU A 74 -1.05 -4.66 12.25
N ASP A 75 -0.08 -3.81 12.65
CA ASP A 75 0.69 -3.99 13.88
C ASP A 75 0.92 -2.62 14.53
N GLN A 76 0.34 -2.39 15.72
CA GLN A 76 0.48 -1.16 16.50
C GLN A 76 0.30 0.15 15.68
N GLY A 77 -0.71 0.19 14.80
CA GLY A 77 -0.95 1.36 13.93
C GLY A 77 -0.04 1.44 12.70
N SER A 78 0.74 0.41 12.40
CA SER A 78 1.47 0.28 11.13
C SER A 78 0.75 -0.71 10.21
N LEU A 79 0.52 -0.31 8.96
CA LEU A 79 -0.02 -1.18 7.92
C LEU A 79 1.09 -1.56 6.94
N SER A 80 1.29 -2.85 6.74
CA SER A 80 2.19 -3.37 5.71
C SER A 80 1.50 -4.43 4.87
N ALA A 81 1.92 -4.62 3.63
CA ALA A 81 1.40 -5.70 2.79
C ALA A 81 2.48 -6.24 1.85
N THR A 82 2.28 -7.48 1.39
CA THR A 82 2.99 -8.02 0.23
C THR A 82 1.97 -8.33 -0.83
N LEU A 83 2.09 -7.67 -1.97
CA LEU A 83 1.18 -7.76 -3.10
C LEU A 83 1.90 -8.42 -4.27
N HIS A 84 1.28 -9.44 -4.85
CA HIS A 84 1.68 -10.02 -6.12
C HIS A 84 0.98 -9.26 -7.24
N PHE A 85 1.77 -8.64 -8.12
CA PHE A 85 1.32 -7.94 -9.31
C PHE A 85 1.43 -8.86 -10.51
N LYS A 86 0.37 -8.91 -11.31
CA LYS A 86 0.29 -9.62 -12.57
C LYS A 86 -0.17 -8.67 -13.66
N ARG A 87 0.62 -8.56 -14.72
CA ARG A 87 0.28 -7.75 -15.89
C ARG A 87 -0.88 -8.38 -16.64
N HIS A 88 -1.88 -7.58 -16.99
CA HIS A 88 -3.02 -7.98 -17.83
C HIS A 88 -3.29 -6.99 -18.97
N GLY A 89 -2.88 -5.73 -18.80
CA GLY A 89 -2.91 -4.72 -19.85
C GLY A 89 -1.70 -4.81 -20.78
N GLN A 90 -1.94 -4.56 -22.07
CA GLN A 90 -0.88 -4.36 -23.08
C GLN A 90 -0.26 -2.96 -22.96
N GLY A 91 -0.21 -2.37 -21.75
CA GLY A 91 0.16 -0.97 -21.49
C GLY A 91 1.20 -0.44 -22.45
N GLY A 92 0.94 0.74 -23.03
CA GLY A 92 1.67 1.28 -24.18
C GLY A 92 3.19 1.21 -24.04
N ASP A 93 3.89 1.29 -25.17
CA ASP A 93 5.32 1.00 -25.33
C ASP A 93 6.30 1.73 -24.37
N ASP A 94 5.82 2.67 -23.55
CA ASP A 94 6.61 3.51 -22.63
C ASP A 94 6.93 2.88 -21.26
N GLY A 95 6.55 1.62 -21.02
CA GLY A 95 6.85 0.92 -19.77
C GLY A 95 5.94 1.32 -18.61
N THR A 96 6.06 0.62 -17.48
CA THR A 96 5.17 0.82 -16.32
C THR A 96 5.87 1.63 -15.23
N ILE A 97 5.10 2.24 -14.31
CA ILE A 97 5.69 2.95 -13.15
C ILE A 97 6.56 2.05 -12.26
N PHE A 98 6.40 0.73 -12.36
CA PHE A 98 7.20 -0.26 -11.63
C PHE A 98 8.45 -0.73 -12.38
N GLY A 99 8.76 -0.14 -13.53
CA GLY A 99 9.88 -0.52 -14.39
C GLY A 99 9.46 -1.33 -15.63
N PRO A 100 10.43 -2.01 -16.29
CA PRO A 100 10.19 -2.73 -17.53
C PRO A 100 9.22 -3.91 -17.32
N ALA A 101 8.71 -4.38 -18.45
CA ALA A 101 7.51 -5.19 -18.70
C ALA A 101 7.46 -6.60 -18.06
N ASP A 102 7.98 -6.78 -16.86
CA ASP A 102 7.88 -8.05 -16.15
C ASP A 102 6.41 -8.42 -15.95
N ALA A 103 6.07 -9.63 -16.41
CA ALA A 103 4.69 -10.11 -16.41
C ALA A 103 4.16 -10.30 -14.99
N ASP A 104 5.02 -10.65 -14.04
CA ASP A 104 4.68 -10.97 -12.65
C ASP A 104 5.79 -10.51 -11.69
N PHE A 105 5.45 -9.85 -10.59
CA PHE A 105 6.40 -9.47 -9.54
C PHE A 105 5.73 -9.22 -8.19
N HIS A 106 6.54 -9.09 -7.13
CA HIS A 106 6.07 -8.75 -5.79
C HIS A 106 6.44 -7.32 -5.43
N VAL A 107 5.52 -6.65 -4.72
CA VAL A 107 5.72 -5.33 -4.14
C VAL A 107 5.45 -5.40 -2.64
N HIS A 108 6.34 -4.80 -1.86
CA HIS A 108 6.11 -4.56 -0.45
C HIS A 108 5.52 -3.18 -0.25
N PHE A 109 4.40 -3.13 0.45
CA PHE A 109 3.74 -1.91 0.86
C PHE A 109 4.03 -1.64 2.34
N MET A 110 4.32 -0.38 2.66
CA MET A 110 4.44 0.09 4.03
C MET A 110 3.79 1.46 4.15
N ALA A 111 2.78 1.56 5.02
CA ALA A 111 2.14 2.83 5.35
C ALA A 111 3.04 3.67 6.27
N GLU A 112 3.14 4.95 5.95
CA GLU A 112 3.83 5.98 6.72
C GLU A 112 2.83 6.90 7.44
N ALA A 113 1.65 7.10 6.85
CA ALA A 113 0.51 7.76 7.49
C ALA A 113 -0.74 6.87 7.38
N ILE A 114 -1.49 6.78 8.48
CA ILE A 114 -2.64 5.87 8.58
C ILE A 114 -3.85 6.58 9.23
N SER A 115 -5.02 6.42 8.63
CA SER A 115 -6.31 6.79 9.21
C SER A 115 -7.43 5.95 8.62
N PRO A 116 -8.64 5.91 9.21
CA PRO A 116 -9.76 5.14 8.68
C PRO A 116 -10.18 5.49 7.23
N HIS A 117 -9.78 6.66 6.71
CA HIS A 117 -10.19 7.15 5.38
C HIS A 117 -9.02 7.34 4.41
N HIS A 118 -7.78 7.28 4.90
CA HIS A 118 -6.61 7.67 4.14
C HIS A 118 -5.39 6.90 4.61
N PHE A 119 -4.64 6.40 3.64
CA PHE A 119 -3.31 5.83 3.84
C PHE A 119 -2.33 6.48 2.89
N GLU A 120 -1.13 6.76 3.37
CA GLU A 120 -0.01 7.17 2.55
C GLU A 120 1.20 6.31 2.91
N GLY A 121 2.02 5.96 1.92
CA GLY A 121 3.22 5.18 2.15
C GLY A 121 3.99 4.91 0.87
N CYS A 122 4.74 3.81 0.87
CA CYS A 122 5.58 3.43 -0.25
C CYS A 122 5.31 2.00 -0.74
N PHE A 123 5.43 1.83 -2.06
CA PHE A 123 5.60 0.57 -2.73
C PHE A 123 7.07 0.35 -3.04
N ARG A 124 7.61 -0.77 -2.56
CA ARG A 124 8.99 -1.19 -2.76
C ARG A 124 9.05 -2.44 -3.60
N ARG A 125 9.84 -2.38 -4.67
CA ARG A 125 10.16 -3.52 -5.52
C ARG A 125 11.67 -3.68 -5.56
N LEU A 126 12.17 -4.88 -5.28
CA LEU A 126 13.61 -5.13 -5.20
C LEU A 126 14.30 -4.77 -6.52
N GLY A 127 15.32 -3.91 -6.47
CA GLY A 127 16.07 -3.46 -7.64
C GLY A 127 15.48 -2.25 -8.37
N PHE A 128 14.38 -1.67 -7.86
CA PHE A 128 13.72 -0.49 -8.43
C PHE A 128 13.60 0.64 -7.42
N ALA A 129 13.34 1.85 -7.91
CA ALA A 129 13.05 2.99 -7.05
C ALA A 129 11.71 2.78 -6.31
N ASP A 130 11.65 3.28 -5.07
CA ASP A 130 10.41 3.28 -4.30
C ASP A 130 9.38 4.21 -4.95
N LEU A 131 8.13 3.80 -4.96
CA LEU A 131 7.01 4.61 -5.44
C LEU A 131 6.18 5.08 -4.26
N ARG A 132 5.72 6.32 -4.31
CA ARG A 132 4.71 6.84 -3.39
C ARG A 132 3.37 6.21 -3.74
N ILE A 133 2.61 5.88 -2.71
CA ILE A 133 1.22 5.47 -2.81
C ILE A 133 0.37 6.31 -1.87
N VAL A 134 -0.76 6.77 -2.40
CA VAL A 134 -1.84 7.38 -1.64
C VAL A 134 -3.09 6.55 -1.86
N MET A 135 -3.72 6.10 -0.77
CA MET A 135 -5.01 5.43 -0.80
C MET A 135 -6.06 6.30 -0.13
N LYS A 136 -7.23 6.43 -0.77
CA LYS A 136 -8.39 7.12 -0.20
C LYS A 136 -9.58 6.17 -0.20
N ARG A 137 -10.29 6.12 0.92
CA ARG A 137 -11.49 5.30 1.02
C ARG A 137 -12.60 5.91 0.17
N ILE A 138 -13.21 5.08 -0.67
CA ILE A 138 -14.39 5.46 -1.47
C ILE A 138 -15.67 4.75 -0.98
N GLY A 139 -15.54 3.66 -0.22
CA GLY A 139 -16.68 2.97 0.37
C GLY A 139 -16.29 2.04 1.51
N ARG A 140 -17.21 1.81 2.44
CA ARG A 140 -17.08 0.75 3.45
C ARG A 140 -17.76 -0.51 2.94
N GLN A 141 -17.18 -1.65 3.26
CA GLN A 141 -17.89 -2.92 3.10
C GLN A 141 -18.62 -3.19 4.41
N ASN A 142 -19.93 -2.98 4.44
CA ASN A 142 -20.75 -3.37 5.58
C ASN A 142 -20.82 -4.89 5.61
N ILE A 143 -20.02 -5.51 6.46
CA ILE A 143 -20.17 -6.93 6.77
C ILE A 143 -21.29 -7.03 7.81
N GLY A 144 -22.54 -6.90 7.35
CA GLY A 144 -23.66 -7.42 8.13
C GLY A 144 -23.49 -8.93 8.29
N PRO A 145 -24.05 -9.55 9.35
CA PRO A 145 -24.06 -11.01 9.40
C PRO A 145 -24.71 -11.54 8.12
N LEU A 146 -24.01 -12.43 7.42
CA LEU A 146 -24.59 -13.25 6.37
C LEU A 146 -25.73 -14.04 7.03
N GLN A 147 -26.95 -13.56 6.89
CA GLN A 147 -28.14 -14.36 7.17
C GLN A 147 -28.25 -15.35 6.01
N ILE A 148 -27.83 -16.59 6.28
CA ILE A 148 -28.11 -17.77 5.47
C ILE A 148 -29.35 -18.43 6.06
#